data_AF-A0A8X7VJ53-F1
#
_entry.id   AF-A0A8X7VJ53-F1
#
_cell.length_a   1.000
_cell.length_b   1.000
_cell.length_c   1.000
_cell.angle_alpha   90.00
_cell.angle_beta   90.00
_cell.angle_gamma   90.00
#
_symmetry.space_group_name_H-M   'P 1'
#
loop_
_entity.id
_entity.type
_entity.pdbx_description
1 polymer ?
#
loop_
_entity_poly.entity_id
_entity_poly.type
_entity_poly.pdbx_seq_one_letter_code
_entity_poly.pdbx_strand_id
1 'polypeptide(L)'
;MKAAIIFTILAVIAAPVAVLGEYEEVKDVNGNPVIAEKPYYIIFIDEWVSYYGQDDSTPCPQFAVVSIDPLRAPRQPVLIYLESPPSLSSGQDHVLEHTEVRFKFQKMDDSCPGQTGIWKPTTWPRIRVNGTMESEEGTFKLSRANMGYWIELGYDEHKVVMNEHVLDEFGYEIDFLGAQIFGYGPQFRFEPVKM
;
A
#
# COMPACT_ATOMS: atom_id res chain seq x y z
N MET A 1 -23.14 -63.80 -36.73
CA MET A 1 -23.09 -62.33 -36.50
C MET A 1 -22.05 -62.08 -35.42
N LYS A 2 -20.94 -61.40 -35.74
CA LYS A 2 -19.87 -61.09 -34.78
C LYS A 2 -20.11 -59.70 -34.22
N ALA A 3 -20.40 -59.60 -32.91
CA ALA A 3 -20.57 -58.32 -32.23
C ALA A 3 -19.19 -57.70 -32.00
N ALA A 4 -18.97 -56.49 -32.54
CA ALA A 4 -17.81 -55.69 -32.24
C ALA A 4 -18.10 -54.89 -30.95
N ILE A 5 -17.33 -55.14 -29.90
CA ILE A 5 -17.39 -54.38 -28.65
C ILE A 5 -16.46 -53.18 -28.82
N ILE A 6 -17.03 -51.99 -28.90
CA ILE A 6 -16.29 -50.73 -28.95
C ILE A 6 -15.98 -50.32 -27.51
N PHE A 7 -14.70 -50.40 -27.12
CA PHE A 7 -14.21 -49.84 -25.87
C PHE A 7 -14.08 -48.33 -26.02
N THR A 8 -15.01 -47.58 -25.44
CA THR A 8 -14.90 -46.12 -25.32
C THR A 8 -13.97 -45.80 -24.15
N ILE A 9 -12.73 -45.40 -24.44
CA ILE A 9 -11.78 -44.93 -23.42
C ILE A 9 -12.21 -43.52 -23.00
N LEU A 10 -12.78 -43.39 -21.80
CA LEU A 10 -13.08 -42.09 -21.19
C LEU A 10 -11.75 -41.45 -20.77
N ALA A 11 -11.21 -40.57 -21.62
CA ALA A 11 -10.06 -39.76 -21.25
C ALA A 11 -10.52 -38.70 -20.24
N VAL A 12 -10.27 -38.95 -18.96
CA VAL A 12 -10.35 -37.92 -17.91
C VAL A 12 -9.22 -36.94 -18.21
N ILE A 13 -9.55 -35.81 -18.83
CA ILE A 13 -8.66 -34.67 -18.92
C ILE A 13 -8.59 -34.09 -17.50
N ALA A 14 -7.65 -34.62 -16.71
CA ALA A 14 -7.23 -33.94 -15.50
C ALA A 14 -6.59 -32.62 -15.94
N ALA A 15 -7.36 -31.54 -15.91
CA ALA A 15 -6.79 -30.21 -16.02
C ALA A 15 -5.72 -30.09 -14.92
N PRO A 16 -4.47 -29.73 -15.24
CA PRO A 16 -3.48 -29.50 -14.21
C PRO A 16 -4.00 -28.34 -13.36
N VAL A 17 -4.33 -28.61 -12.11
CA VAL A 17 -4.54 -27.57 -11.11
C VAL A 17 -3.17 -26.90 -10.98
N ALA A 18 -3.03 -25.73 -11.60
CA ALA A 18 -1.85 -24.91 -11.43
C ALA A 18 -1.81 -24.45 -9.97
N VAL A 19 -1.12 -25.21 -9.13
CA VAL A 19 -0.69 -24.76 -7.81
C VAL A 19 0.69 -24.14 -8.02
N LEU A 20 0.73 -22.97 -8.65
CA LEU A 20 1.90 -22.11 -8.80
C LEU A 20 1.42 -20.71 -8.44
N GLY A 21 1.94 -20.17 -7.33
CA GLY A 21 1.41 -18.99 -6.65
C GLY A 21 1.23 -17.77 -7.55
N GLU A 22 -0.01 -17.54 -7.96
CA GLU A 22 -0.41 -16.27 -8.57
C GLU A 22 -0.55 -15.26 -7.43
N TYR A 23 0.32 -14.26 -7.40
CA TYR A 23 0.12 -13.10 -6.53
C TYR A 23 -1.24 -12.49 -6.86
N GLU A 24 -2.13 -12.38 -5.88
CA GLU A 24 -3.46 -11.81 -6.07
C GLU A 24 -3.37 -10.31 -6.33
N GLU A 25 -4.33 -9.76 -7.08
CA GLU A 25 -4.38 -8.32 -7.32
C GLU A 25 -4.84 -7.56 -6.07
N VAL A 26 -4.11 -6.51 -5.70
CA VAL A 26 -4.59 -5.54 -4.72
C VAL A 26 -5.82 -4.84 -5.31
N LYS A 27 -6.90 -4.74 -4.53
CA LYS A 27 -8.18 -4.16 -4.94
C LYS A 27 -8.44 -2.84 -4.23
N ASP A 28 -9.01 -1.90 -4.98
CA ASP A 28 -9.54 -0.66 -4.43
C ASP A 28 -10.87 -0.90 -3.69
N VAL A 29 -11.41 0.13 -3.05
CA VAL A 29 -12.71 0.08 -2.34
C VAL A 29 -13.91 -0.25 -3.25
N ASN A 30 -13.76 -0.15 -4.57
CA ASN A 30 -14.77 -0.50 -5.56
C ASN A 30 -14.61 -1.93 -6.09
N GLY A 31 -13.58 -2.67 -5.66
CA GLY A 31 -13.26 -4.01 -6.13
C GLY A 31 -12.45 -4.06 -7.44
N ASN A 32 -11.99 -2.92 -7.96
CA ASN A 32 -11.14 -2.87 -9.15
C ASN A 32 -9.67 -3.08 -8.76
N PRO A 33 -8.81 -3.58 -9.67
CA PRO A 33 -7.38 -3.65 -9.42
C PRO A 33 -6.79 -2.27 -9.14
N VAL A 34 -5.90 -2.20 -8.15
CA VAL A 34 -5.06 -1.03 -7.90
C VAL A 34 -4.01 -0.96 -9.01
N ILE A 35 -3.90 0.19 -9.65
CA ILE A 35 -3.02 0.44 -10.79
C ILE A 35 -1.83 1.29 -10.32
N ALA A 36 -0.61 0.87 -10.64
CA ALA A 36 0.58 1.65 -10.36
C ALA A 36 0.51 3.03 -11.01
N GLU A 37 1.15 4.02 -10.38
CA GLU A 37 1.20 5.42 -10.81
C GLU A 37 -0.16 6.12 -10.95
N LYS A 38 -1.26 5.48 -10.55
CA LYS A 38 -2.55 6.13 -10.35
C LYS A 38 -2.66 6.61 -8.90
N PRO A 39 -3.25 7.79 -8.66
CA PRO A 39 -3.41 8.31 -7.31
C PRO A 39 -4.57 7.63 -6.59
N TYR A 40 -4.27 7.16 -5.39
CA TYR A 40 -5.23 6.64 -4.42
C TYR A 40 -5.13 7.42 -3.13
N TYR A 41 -6.26 7.62 -2.47
CA TYR A 41 -6.24 7.92 -1.07
C TYR A 41 -6.16 6.64 -0.26
N ILE A 42 -5.28 6.63 0.75
CA ILE A 42 -5.14 5.48 1.66
C ILE A 42 -5.97 5.77 2.93
N ILE A 43 -6.90 4.87 3.26
CA ILE A 43 -7.85 5.01 4.36
C ILE A 43 -7.57 3.97 5.43
N PHE A 44 -7.60 4.36 6.69
CA PHE A 44 -7.64 3.48 7.84
C PHE A 44 -8.94 3.71 8.61
N ILE A 45 -9.86 2.74 8.59
CA ILE A 45 -11.22 2.89 9.15
C ILE A 45 -11.92 4.14 8.57
N ASP A 46 -12.11 5.21 9.34
CA ASP A 46 -12.71 6.49 8.95
C ASP A 46 -11.67 7.62 8.87
N GLU A 47 -10.40 7.28 9.06
CA GLU A 47 -9.24 8.16 9.06
C GLU A 47 -8.47 8.02 7.74
N TRP A 48 -7.58 8.95 7.44
CA TRP A 48 -6.80 8.90 6.20
C TRP A 48 -5.33 9.13 6.42
N VAL A 49 -4.55 8.58 5.49
CA VAL A 49 -3.13 8.86 5.42
C VAL A 49 -2.90 10.24 4.82
N SER A 50 -2.04 11.00 5.48
CA SER A 50 -1.54 12.30 5.06
C SER A 50 -0.06 12.40 5.40
N TYR A 51 0.52 13.57 5.15
CA TYR A 51 1.78 13.97 5.74
C TYR A 51 1.56 15.09 6.76
N TYR A 52 2.47 15.18 7.73
CA TYR A 52 2.43 16.25 8.74
C TYR A 52 3.85 16.61 9.22
N GLY A 53 3.97 17.81 9.78
CA GLY A 53 5.19 18.27 10.47
C GLY A 53 5.39 17.56 11.80
N GLN A 54 6.45 17.91 12.53
CA GLN A 54 6.53 17.51 13.94
C GLN A 54 5.52 18.29 14.79
N ASP A 55 5.24 19.52 14.39
CA ASP A 55 4.29 20.47 14.98
C ASP A 55 3.81 21.47 13.92
N ASP A 56 2.87 22.35 14.30
CA ASP A 56 2.32 23.41 13.43
C ASP A 56 3.37 24.46 13.02
N SER A 57 4.51 24.53 13.73
CA SER A 57 5.58 25.48 13.42
C SER A 57 6.56 24.94 12.38
N THR A 58 6.50 23.64 12.10
CA THR A 58 7.38 22.96 11.15
C THR A 58 6.96 23.34 9.73
N PRO A 59 7.79 24.09 8.97
CA PRO A 59 7.37 24.68 7.70
C PRO A 59 7.12 23.66 6.59
N CYS A 60 7.69 22.46 6.71
CA CYS A 60 7.51 21.38 5.76
C CYS A 60 7.17 20.09 6.50
N PRO A 61 6.25 19.29 5.96
CA PRO A 61 5.94 17.99 6.54
C PRO A 61 7.17 17.09 6.50
N GLN A 62 7.28 16.22 7.51
CA GLN A 62 8.43 15.35 7.67
C GLN A 62 8.03 13.88 7.71
N PHE A 63 6.79 13.59 8.08
CA PHE A 63 6.35 12.23 8.37
C PHE A 63 5.03 11.91 7.67
N ALA A 64 4.84 10.63 7.34
CA ALA A 64 3.55 10.09 6.98
C ALA A 64 2.76 9.81 8.27
N VAL A 65 1.51 10.22 8.29
CA VAL A 65 0.62 10.14 9.44
C VAL A 65 -0.75 9.63 9.05
N VAL A 66 -1.52 9.19 10.03
CA VAL A 66 -2.96 9.06 9.92
C VAL A 66 -3.61 10.20 10.68
N SER A 67 -4.66 10.78 10.10
CA SER A 67 -5.36 11.92 10.68
C SER A 67 -6.86 11.84 10.45
N ILE A 68 -7.59 12.42 11.40
CA ILE A 68 -9.02 12.71 11.34
C ILE A 68 -9.31 14.20 11.10
N ASP A 69 -8.29 15.07 11.08
CA ASP A 69 -8.44 16.52 10.93
C ASP A 69 -8.06 16.98 9.52
N PRO A 70 -9.04 17.34 8.66
CA PRO A 70 -8.77 17.74 7.29
C PRO A 70 -8.12 19.13 7.18
N LEU A 71 -8.10 19.94 8.25
CA LEU A 71 -7.49 21.26 8.24
C LEU A 71 -5.97 21.19 8.46
N ARG A 72 -5.52 20.30 9.35
CA ARG A 72 -4.10 20.15 9.72
C ARG A 72 -3.37 19.18 8.81
N ALA A 73 -3.97 18.04 8.55
CA ALA A 73 -3.40 16.99 7.71
C ALA A 73 -4.45 16.56 6.67
N PRO A 74 -4.76 17.43 5.68
CA PRO A 74 -5.75 17.14 4.66
C PRO A 74 -5.41 15.87 3.91
N ARG A 75 -6.43 15.09 3.58
CA ARG A 75 -6.30 13.83 2.82
C ARG A 75 -5.43 13.99 1.57
N GLN A 76 -4.35 13.19 1.48
CA GLN A 76 -3.38 13.31 0.40
C GLN A 76 -3.45 12.15 -0.61
N PRO A 77 -3.42 12.45 -1.92
CA PRO A 77 -3.26 11.41 -2.94
C PRO A 77 -1.86 10.79 -2.87
N VAL A 78 -1.82 9.47 -2.87
CA VAL A 78 -0.61 8.64 -2.85
C VAL A 78 -0.50 7.87 -4.17
N LEU A 79 0.68 7.92 -4.78
CA LEU A 79 1.06 7.09 -5.91
C LEU A 79 1.79 5.85 -5.40
N ILE A 80 1.52 4.72 -6.05
CA ILE A 80 2.18 3.44 -5.80
C ILE A 80 3.06 3.11 -7.00
N TYR A 81 4.34 2.86 -6.77
CA TYR A 81 5.30 2.50 -7.81
C TYR A 81 5.76 1.06 -7.60
N LEU A 82 5.97 0.32 -8.68
CA LEU A 82 6.46 -1.05 -8.66
C LEU A 82 7.99 -1.03 -8.78
N GLU A 83 8.72 -1.72 -7.89
CA GLU A 83 10.20 -1.83 -7.99
C GLU A 83 10.64 -2.72 -9.13
N SER A 84 9.80 -3.68 -9.50
CA SER A 84 9.99 -4.53 -10.67
C SER A 84 8.62 -4.78 -11.29
N PRO A 85 8.42 -4.52 -12.58
CA PRO A 85 7.17 -4.86 -13.23
C PRO A 85 6.96 -6.38 -13.07
N PRO A 86 5.81 -6.83 -12.54
CA PRO A 86 5.53 -8.25 -12.47
C PRO A 86 5.67 -8.83 -13.88
N SER A 87 6.38 -9.94 -14.00
CA SER A 87 6.66 -10.64 -15.27
C SER A 87 5.42 -11.30 -15.89
N LEU A 88 4.22 -10.81 -15.57
CA LEU A 88 2.93 -11.36 -15.96
C LEU A 88 2.41 -10.69 -17.24
N SER A 89 1.86 -11.54 -18.09
CA SER A 89 1.58 -11.39 -19.51
C SER A 89 0.41 -10.47 -19.88
N SER A 90 -0.03 -9.58 -19.00
CA SER A 90 -1.06 -8.58 -19.29
C SER A 90 -0.43 -7.21 -19.13
N GLY A 91 -0.30 -6.43 -20.19
CA GLY A 91 0.31 -5.09 -20.19
C GLY A 91 -0.47 -4.03 -19.41
N GLN A 92 -0.86 -4.34 -18.17
CA GLN A 92 -1.45 -3.45 -17.19
C GLN A 92 -0.59 -3.49 -15.92
N ASP A 93 -0.19 -2.32 -15.43
CA ASP A 93 0.67 -2.17 -14.25
C ASP A 93 -0.14 -2.37 -12.95
N HIS A 94 -0.74 -3.56 -12.80
CA HIS A 94 -1.51 -3.91 -11.60
C HIS A 94 -0.56 -4.11 -10.42
N VAL A 95 -0.96 -3.58 -9.26
CA VAL A 95 -0.28 -3.84 -7.99
C VAL A 95 -0.74 -5.21 -7.49
N LEU A 96 0.21 -6.13 -7.34
CA LEU A 96 -0.05 -7.48 -6.84
C LEU A 96 0.38 -7.59 -5.38
N GLU A 97 -0.30 -8.43 -4.61
CA GLU A 97 0.07 -8.73 -3.23
C GLU A 97 1.51 -9.25 -3.14
N HIS A 98 2.20 -8.95 -2.05
CA HIS A 98 3.58 -9.31 -1.75
C HIS A 98 4.65 -8.84 -2.76
N THR A 99 4.27 -8.04 -3.76
CA THR A 99 5.24 -7.35 -4.63
C THR A 99 5.81 -6.13 -3.91
N GLU A 100 7.08 -5.84 -4.17
CA GLU A 100 7.74 -4.66 -3.61
C GLU A 100 7.28 -3.40 -4.32
N VAL A 101 6.77 -2.47 -3.51
CA VAL A 101 6.23 -1.19 -3.95
C VAL A 101 6.86 -0.03 -3.20
N ARG A 102 6.76 1.16 -3.78
CA ARG A 102 7.04 2.43 -3.10
C ARG A 102 5.80 3.30 -3.06
N PHE A 103 5.66 4.05 -1.98
CA PHE A 103 4.62 5.06 -1.83
C PHE A 103 5.20 6.47 -1.98
N LYS A 104 4.47 7.33 -2.68
CA LYS A 104 4.82 8.75 -2.83
C LYS A 104 3.58 9.61 -2.71
N PHE A 105 3.61 10.65 -1.87
CA PHE A 105 2.59 11.68 -1.89
C PHE A 105 2.67 12.50 -3.19
N GLN A 106 1.60 12.48 -3.99
CA GLN A 106 1.58 13.09 -5.33
C GLN A 106 1.83 14.60 -5.27
N LYS A 107 1.27 15.28 -4.25
CA LYS A 107 1.27 16.74 -4.11
C LYS A 107 2.28 17.25 -3.08
N MET A 108 3.35 16.50 -2.83
CA MET A 108 4.35 16.93 -1.85
C MET A 108 5.04 18.23 -2.29
N ASP A 109 5.47 18.32 -3.54
CA ASP A 109 6.20 19.49 -4.05
C ASP A 109 5.35 20.77 -4.04
N ASP A 110 4.03 20.65 -4.21
CA ASP A 110 3.08 21.77 -4.07
C ASP A 110 3.06 22.34 -2.64
N SER A 111 3.28 21.48 -1.64
CA SER A 111 3.14 21.82 -0.21
C SER A 111 4.48 22.15 0.43
N CYS A 112 5.55 21.50 -0.01
CA CYS A 112 6.92 21.83 0.36
C CYS A 112 7.85 21.63 -0.85
N PRO A 113 8.17 22.72 -1.58
CA PRO A 113 9.02 22.65 -2.76
C PRO A 113 10.37 21.99 -2.49
N GLY A 114 10.76 21.04 -3.35
CA GLY A 114 12.00 20.28 -3.25
C GLY A 114 11.93 19.03 -2.36
N GLN A 115 10.79 18.74 -1.72
CA GLN A 115 10.57 17.45 -1.06
C GLN A 115 10.01 16.41 -2.03
N THR A 116 10.50 15.18 -1.92
CA THR A 116 10.13 14.09 -2.82
C THR A 116 8.76 13.49 -2.52
N GLY A 117 8.34 13.50 -1.24
CA GLY A 117 7.11 12.84 -0.79
C GLY A 117 7.21 11.33 -0.74
N ILE A 118 8.37 10.76 -1.03
CA ILE A 118 8.61 9.31 -1.06
C ILE A 118 8.74 8.82 0.37
N TRP A 119 8.04 7.75 0.68
CA TRP A 119 8.04 7.16 2.01
C TRP A 119 9.37 6.45 2.26
N LYS A 120 9.99 6.77 3.39
CA LYS A 120 11.23 6.18 3.87
C LYS A 120 11.03 5.74 5.31
N PRO A 121 11.00 4.42 5.61
CA PRO A 121 10.98 3.94 6.98
C PRO A 121 12.27 4.38 7.69
N THR A 122 12.17 4.74 8.96
CA THR A 122 13.34 5.09 9.79
C THR A 122 13.60 4.03 10.86
N THR A 123 14.69 4.16 11.61
CA THR A 123 14.92 3.41 12.85
C THR A 123 13.92 3.85 13.92
N TRP A 124 12.72 3.27 13.84
CA TRP A 124 11.64 3.20 14.83
C TRP A 124 11.14 4.52 15.48
N PRO A 125 9.81 4.78 15.56
CA PRO A 125 8.67 4.14 14.88
C PRO A 125 8.00 5.11 13.89
N ARG A 126 8.74 5.66 12.92
CA ARG A 126 8.21 6.68 12.00
C ARG A 126 8.56 6.40 10.54
N ILE A 127 7.70 6.84 9.62
CA ILE A 127 7.94 6.89 8.17
C ILE A 127 8.16 8.35 7.79
N ARG A 128 9.35 8.67 7.27
CA ARG A 128 9.65 9.98 6.72
C ARG A 128 9.19 10.10 5.27
N VAL A 129 8.95 11.32 4.81
CA VAL A 129 8.47 11.59 3.44
C VAL A 129 9.54 12.21 2.52
N ASN A 130 10.81 11.98 2.85
CA ASN A 130 11.98 12.49 2.13
C ASN A 130 12.84 11.39 1.51
N GLY A 131 12.24 10.23 1.21
CA GLY A 131 12.93 9.13 0.53
C GLY A 131 13.32 9.46 -0.90
N THR A 132 14.02 8.54 -1.55
CA THR A 132 14.37 8.61 -2.98
C THR A 132 13.95 7.33 -3.67
N MET A 133 13.75 7.37 -4.99
CA MET A 133 13.44 6.15 -5.77
C MET A 133 14.66 5.23 -5.93
N GLU A 134 15.87 5.78 -5.80
CA GLU A 134 17.13 5.05 -6.02
C GLU A 134 17.60 4.25 -4.80
N SER A 135 17.03 4.52 -3.62
CA SER A 135 17.48 3.88 -2.38
C SER A 135 16.72 2.58 -2.12
N GLU A 136 17.41 1.46 -1.93
CA GLU A 136 16.78 0.20 -1.48
C GLU A 136 16.12 0.33 -0.09
N GLU A 137 16.47 1.37 0.67
CA GLU A 137 15.86 1.69 1.96
C GLU A 137 14.46 2.30 1.76
N GLY A 138 13.42 1.47 1.81
CA GLY A 138 12.03 1.94 1.89
C GLY A 138 11.08 1.40 0.84
N THR A 139 11.28 0.15 0.45
CA THR A 139 10.23 -0.61 -0.21
C THR A 139 9.23 -1.14 0.81
N PHE A 140 8.02 -1.39 0.35
CA PHE A 140 6.91 -1.92 1.12
C PHE A 140 6.26 -3.07 0.37
N LYS A 141 5.44 -3.87 1.06
CA LYS A 141 4.61 -4.92 0.49
C LYS A 141 3.16 -4.74 0.93
N LEU A 142 2.24 -5.26 0.13
CA LEU A 142 0.82 -5.27 0.46
C LEU A 142 0.35 -6.71 0.63
N SER A 143 -0.36 -6.99 1.71
CA SER A 143 -0.86 -8.33 2.01
C SER A 143 -2.32 -8.28 2.42
N ARG A 144 -3.13 -9.19 1.92
CA ARG A 144 -4.56 -9.23 2.24
C ARG A 144 -4.81 -9.26 3.74
N ALA A 145 -5.74 -8.44 4.18
CA ALA A 145 -6.34 -8.47 5.51
C ALA A 145 -7.86 -8.62 5.41
N ASN A 146 -8.53 -8.85 6.55
CA ASN A 146 -9.98 -9.09 6.57
C ASN A 146 -10.81 -7.95 5.95
N MET A 147 -10.37 -6.70 6.09
CA MET A 147 -11.10 -5.49 5.69
C MET A 147 -10.30 -4.57 4.76
N GLY A 148 -9.17 -5.05 4.23
CA GLY A 148 -8.26 -4.24 3.42
C GLY A 148 -6.90 -4.91 3.26
N TYR A 149 -5.83 -4.16 3.46
CA TYR A 149 -4.46 -4.60 3.25
C TYR A 149 -3.58 -4.19 4.43
N TRP A 150 -2.68 -5.08 4.83
CA TRP A 150 -1.49 -4.71 5.58
C TRP A 150 -0.52 -4.00 4.65
N ILE A 151 0.07 -2.90 5.12
CA ILE A 151 1.28 -2.34 4.52
C ILE A 151 2.44 -2.89 5.34
N GLU A 152 3.38 -3.56 4.70
CA GLU A 152 4.52 -4.24 5.31
C GLU A 152 5.82 -3.65 4.81
N LEU A 153 6.91 -3.75 5.56
CA LEU A 153 8.23 -3.37 5.03
C LEU A 153 8.67 -4.37 3.96
N GLY A 154 9.34 -3.91 2.90
CA GLY A 154 9.75 -4.81 1.81
C GLY A 154 10.75 -5.87 2.26
N TYR A 155 11.64 -5.51 3.18
CA TYR A 155 12.71 -6.37 3.70
C TYR A 155 12.33 -7.18 4.95
N ASP A 156 11.09 -7.07 5.45
CA ASP A 156 10.67 -7.68 6.71
C ASP A 156 9.16 -7.94 6.76
N GLU A 157 8.70 -8.99 7.43
CA GLU A 157 7.26 -9.29 7.59
C GLU A 157 6.57 -8.37 8.63
N HIS A 158 7.29 -7.36 9.08
CA HIS A 158 6.80 -6.36 10.02
C HIS A 158 5.80 -5.41 9.36
N LYS A 159 4.63 -5.32 10.00
CA LYS A 159 3.51 -4.50 9.55
C LYS A 159 3.73 -3.05 9.96
N VAL A 160 3.30 -2.13 9.11
CA VAL A 160 3.18 -0.71 9.44
C VAL A 160 2.02 -0.55 10.40
N VAL A 161 2.28 0.04 11.57
CA VAL A 161 1.31 0.45 12.58
C VAL A 161 1.35 1.94 12.84
N MET A 162 0.27 2.46 13.39
CA MET A 162 0.19 3.83 13.87
C MET A 162 0.82 3.89 15.26
N ASN A 163 1.86 4.69 15.43
CA ASN A 163 2.61 4.86 16.66
C ASN A 163 2.58 6.34 17.03
N GLU A 164 2.39 6.62 18.32
CA GLU A 164 2.45 7.96 18.92
C GLU A 164 1.27 8.87 18.57
N HIS A 165 0.34 8.97 19.52
CA HIS A 165 -0.70 10.01 19.55
C HIS A 165 -0.07 11.36 19.86
N VAL A 166 -0.13 12.29 18.91
CA VAL A 166 0.07 13.70 19.19
C VAL A 166 -1.29 14.33 19.31
N LEU A 167 -1.69 14.64 20.55
CA LEU A 167 -2.77 15.57 20.80
C LEU A 167 -2.21 16.98 20.65
N ASP A 168 -2.72 17.72 19.68
CA ASP A 168 -2.41 19.14 19.59
C ASP A 168 -3.12 19.95 20.69
N GLU A 169 -2.83 21.26 20.78
CA GLU A 169 -3.39 22.17 21.79
C GLU A 169 -4.93 22.26 21.80
N PHE A 170 -5.60 21.72 20.78
CA PHE A 170 -7.06 21.71 20.62
C PHE A 170 -7.67 20.31 20.80
N GLY A 171 -6.86 19.28 21.09
CA GLY A 171 -7.29 17.93 21.44
C GLY A 171 -7.58 17.02 20.24
N TYR A 172 -7.04 17.31 19.05
CA TYR A 172 -7.15 16.43 17.88
C TYR A 172 -6.04 15.39 17.84
N GLU A 173 -6.33 14.23 17.25
CA GLU A 173 -5.46 13.05 17.26
C GLU A 173 -4.77 12.88 15.90
N ILE A 174 -3.43 12.92 15.90
CA ILE A 174 -2.58 12.59 14.75
C ILE A 174 -1.62 11.48 15.19
N ASP A 175 -1.56 10.41 14.39
CA ASP A 175 -0.70 9.26 14.66
C ASP A 175 0.37 9.08 13.59
N PHE A 176 1.62 8.89 13.99
CA PHE A 176 2.69 8.62 13.04
C PHE A 176 2.64 7.17 12.54
N LEU A 177 2.82 6.96 11.23
CA LEU A 177 3.00 5.61 10.71
C LEU A 177 4.42 5.12 11.03
N GLY A 178 4.56 3.89 11.52
CA GLY A 178 5.85 3.24 11.82
C GLY A 178 5.76 1.72 11.67
N ALA A 179 6.87 0.98 11.70
CA ALA A 179 6.84 -0.48 11.60
C ALA A 179 6.80 -1.15 12.99
N GLN A 180 6.10 -2.29 13.12
CA GLN A 180 6.02 -3.08 14.36
C GLN A 180 6.47 -4.53 14.19
N ILE A 181 7.11 -5.07 15.23
CA ILE A 181 7.56 -6.47 15.29
C ILE A 181 6.45 -7.50 15.59
N PHE A 182 5.23 -7.07 15.95
CA PHE A 182 4.23 -7.94 16.57
C PHE A 182 2.86 -7.98 15.89
N GLY A 183 2.74 -8.78 14.81
CA GLY A 183 1.55 -9.56 14.39
C GLY A 183 0.22 -8.87 13.99
N TYR A 184 -0.15 -7.74 14.61
CA TYR A 184 -1.42 -7.04 14.38
C TYR A 184 -1.14 -5.58 14.01
N GLY A 185 -1.58 -5.15 12.83
CA GLY A 185 -1.46 -3.75 12.40
C GLY A 185 -2.80 -3.08 12.11
N PRO A 186 -2.77 -1.85 11.58
CA PRO A 186 -3.86 -1.15 10.90
C PRO A 186 -4.09 -1.67 9.47
N GLN A 187 -5.37 -1.86 9.10
CA GLN A 187 -5.77 -2.35 7.78
C GLN A 187 -6.12 -1.18 6.88
N PHE A 188 -5.41 -1.04 5.78
CA PHE A 188 -5.57 0.07 4.85
C PHE A 188 -6.43 -0.29 3.66
N ARG A 189 -7.19 0.68 3.16
CA ARG A 189 -8.00 0.56 1.95
C ARG A 189 -7.60 1.65 0.95
N PHE A 190 -7.69 1.35 -0.33
CA PHE A 190 -7.31 2.26 -1.41
C PHE A 190 -8.57 2.82 -2.08
N GLU A 191 -8.80 4.12 -1.96
CA GLU A 191 -9.88 4.81 -2.66
C GLU A 191 -9.34 5.56 -3.88
N PRO A 192 -9.84 5.31 -5.09
CA PRO A 192 -9.40 6.04 -6.28
C PRO A 192 -9.70 7.53 -6.16
N VAL A 193 -8.72 8.36 -6.51
CA VAL A 193 -8.95 9.81 -6.60
C VAL A 193 -9.75 10.10 -7.86
N LYS A 194 -10.93 10.72 -7.72
CA LYS A 194 -11.73 11.19 -8.85
C LYS A 194 -11.01 12.36 -9.52
N MET A 195 -10.63 12.17 -10.79
CA MET A 195 -10.06 13.23 -11.65
C MET A 195 -11.17 14.02 -12.33
#